data_AF-A0A7Y7IZV6-F1
#
_entry.id   AF-A0A7Y7IZV6-F1
#
_cell.length_a   1.000
_cell.length_b   1.000
_cell.length_c   1.000
_cell.angle_alpha   90.00
_cell.angle_beta   90.00
_cell.angle_gamma   90.00
#
_symmetry.space_group_name_H-M   'P 1'
#
loop_
_entity.id
_entity.type
_entity.pdbx_description
1 polymer ?
#
loop_
_entity_poly.entity_id
_entity_poly.type
_entity_poly.pdbx_seq_one_letter_code
_entity_poly.pdbx_strand_id
1 'polypeptide(L)'
;AIQPALAALFPRAVASLDPDFAVSGLTRRIDEPFAALSDGTREQIAVLVRLGLAELLQARGRPAMLVLDDALTYADTGRLHRMFDILTDAATRMQVLVLTCRTELFTPLGARPLAIEPVTGESVTGVSAARAPE
;
A
#
# COMPACT_ATOMS: atom_id res chain seq x y z
N ALA A 1 0.90 12.36 9.64
CA ALA A 1 1.40 11.60 8.48
C ALA A 1 0.28 10.82 7.79
N ILE A 2 -0.52 9.99 8.49
CA ILE A 2 -1.51 9.13 7.82
C ILE A 2 -2.75 9.85 7.24
N GLN A 3 -3.14 11.00 7.81
CA GLN A 3 -4.43 11.64 7.51
C GLN A 3 -4.65 12.04 6.04
N PRO A 4 -3.67 12.61 5.31
CA PRO A 4 -3.85 12.94 3.88
C PRO A 4 -4.15 11.70 3.03
N ALA A 5 -3.38 10.62 3.20
CA ALA A 5 -3.59 9.37 2.47
C ALA A 5 -4.92 8.69 2.86
N LEU A 6 -5.29 8.77 4.14
CA LEU A 6 -6.60 8.29 4.61
C LEU A 6 -7.76 9.05 3.96
N ALA A 7 -7.68 10.38 3.90
CA ALA A 7 -8.71 11.22 3.30
C ALA A 7 -8.81 11.02 1.78
N ALA A 8 -7.69 10.74 1.11
CA ALA A 8 -7.68 10.37 -0.31
C ALA A 8 -8.42 9.04 -0.54
N LEU A 9 -8.22 8.05 0.33
CA LEU A 9 -8.85 6.74 0.18
C LEU A 9 -10.32 6.71 0.62
N PHE A 10 -10.59 7.31 1.79
CA PHE A 10 -11.88 7.43 2.44
C PHE A 10 -12.23 8.92 2.62
N PRO A 11 -12.92 9.54 1.66
CA PRO A 11 -13.24 10.95 1.74
C PRO A 11 -13.98 11.32 3.03
N ARG A 12 -13.49 12.35 3.72
CA ARG A 12 -13.98 12.83 5.03
C ARG A 12 -13.80 11.86 6.21
N ALA A 13 -13.00 10.80 6.06
CA ALA A 13 -12.62 9.96 7.19
C ALA A 13 -11.52 10.62 8.02
N VAL A 14 -11.62 10.49 9.33
CA VAL A 14 -10.58 10.83 10.29
C VAL A 14 -10.26 9.57 11.09
N ALA A 15 -8.97 9.24 11.22
CA ALA A 15 -8.56 8.12 12.05
C ALA A 15 -8.43 8.55 13.50
N SER A 16 -9.04 7.77 14.39
CA SER A 16 -8.81 7.86 15.84
C SER A 16 -7.63 6.97 16.20
N LEU A 17 -6.74 7.49 17.05
CA LEU A 17 -5.60 6.75 17.59
C LEU A 17 -5.80 6.51 19.08
N ASP A 18 -5.37 5.36 19.57
CA ASP A 18 -5.27 5.09 21.00
C ASP A 18 -3.91 5.58 21.59
N PRO A 19 -3.68 5.46 22.91
CA PRO A 19 -2.43 5.88 23.54
C PRO A 19 -1.17 5.14 23.04
N ASP A 20 -1.33 3.95 22.45
CA ASP A 20 -0.25 3.16 21.87
C ASP A 20 0.01 3.53 20.39
N PHE A 21 -0.64 4.60 19.90
CA PHE A 21 -0.61 5.08 18.52
C PHE A 21 -1.17 4.07 17.51
N ALA A 22 -2.00 3.12 17.94
CA ALA A 22 -2.72 2.22 17.05
C ALA A 22 -4.04 2.87 16.59
N VAL A 23 -4.49 2.55 15.38
CA VAL A 23 -5.78 3.03 14.87
C VAL A 23 -6.91 2.34 15.60
N SER A 24 -7.63 3.08 16.44
CA SER A 24 -8.72 2.58 17.27
C SER A 24 -10.09 2.66 16.59
N GLY A 25 -10.21 3.48 15.55
CA GLY A 25 -11.43 3.60 14.76
C GLY A 25 -11.33 4.65 13.65
N LEU A 26 -12.43 4.79 12.91
CA LEU A 26 -12.62 5.84 11.92
C LEU A 26 -13.87 6.64 12.25
N THR A 27 -13.76 7.96 12.20
CA THR A 27 -14.92 8.86 12.20
C THR A 27 -15.19 9.29 10.77
N ARG A 28 -16.40 9.02 10.27
CA ARG A 28 -16.86 9.43 8.93
C ARG A 28 -18.15 10.23 9.04
N ARG A 29 -19.29 9.54 8.93
CA ARG A 29 -20.63 10.06 9.27
C ARG A 29 -21.02 9.73 10.70
N ILE A 30 -20.51 8.59 11.18
CA ILE A 30 -20.62 8.08 12.53
C ILE A 30 -19.23 7.62 12.97
N ASP A 31 -19.07 7.38 14.27
CA ASP A 31 -17.88 6.77 14.83
C ASP A 31 -17.96 5.25 14.64
N GLU A 32 -16.92 4.69 14.03
CA GLU A 32 -16.83 3.27 13.73
C GLU A 32 -15.59 2.71 14.44
N PRO A 33 -15.77 1.85 15.46
CA PRO A 33 -14.64 1.22 16.12
C PRO A 33 -13.91 0.30 15.14
N PHE A 34 -12.59 0.17 15.28
CA PHE A 34 -11.76 -0.60 14.36
C PHE A 34 -12.24 -2.05 14.18
N ALA A 35 -12.78 -2.65 15.25
CA ALA A 35 -13.36 -3.99 15.24
C ALA A 35 -14.60 -4.14 14.32
N ALA A 36 -15.33 -3.05 14.06
CA ALA A 36 -16.51 -3.05 13.19
C ALA A 36 -16.19 -2.82 11.71
N LEU A 37 -14.94 -2.46 11.37
CA LEU A 37 -14.52 -2.26 9.99
C LEU A 37 -14.46 -3.59 9.23
N SER A 38 -14.64 -3.57 7.90
CA SER A 38 -14.40 -4.76 7.09
C SER A 38 -12.91 -5.10 7.02
N ASP A 39 -12.57 -6.36 6.77
CA ASP A 39 -11.17 -6.79 6.68
C ASP A 39 -10.40 -6.05 5.58
N GLY A 40 -11.00 -5.85 4.40
CA GLY A 40 -10.38 -5.02 3.36
C GLY A 40 -10.18 -3.55 3.76
N THR A 41 -11.04 -3.00 4.62
CA THR A 41 -10.84 -1.64 5.17
C THR A 41 -9.68 -1.64 6.16
N ARG A 42 -9.60 -2.64 7.04
CA ARG A 42 -8.49 -2.80 8.00
C ARG A 42 -7.15 -2.98 7.30
N GLU A 43 -7.11 -3.80 6.25
CA GLU A 43 -5.92 -4.02 5.42
C GLU A 43 -5.44 -2.72 4.77
N GLN A 44 -6.35 -1.98 4.13
CA GLN A 44 -6.02 -0.69 3.53
C GLN A 44 -5.48 0.31 4.54
N ILE A 45 -6.11 0.42 5.73
CA ILE A 45 -5.61 1.27 6.81
C ILE A 45 -4.22 0.82 7.24
N ALA A 46 -3.95 -0.49 7.34
CA ALA A 46 -2.64 -1.00 7.72
C ALA A 46 -1.56 -0.55 6.72
N VAL A 47 -1.84 -0.59 5.41
CA VAL A 47 -0.94 -0.05 4.38
C VAL A 47 -0.68 1.44 4.60
N LEU A 48 -1.73 2.24 4.83
CA LEU A 48 -1.59 3.68 5.06
C LEU A 48 -0.80 4.01 6.34
N VAL A 49 -0.96 3.22 7.40
CA VAL A 49 -0.19 3.35 8.64
C VAL A 49 1.29 3.07 8.37
N ARG A 50 1.62 2.02 7.61
CA ARG A 50 3.01 1.73 7.24
C ARG A 50 3.63 2.81 6.36
N LEU A 51 2.87 3.35 5.42
CA LEU A 51 3.30 4.51 4.63
C LEU A 51 3.57 5.72 5.53
N GLY A 52 2.63 6.09 6.40
CA GLY A 52 2.80 7.23 7.30
C GLY A 52 3.96 7.05 8.27
N LEU A 53 4.24 5.81 8.72
CA LEU A 53 5.42 5.51 9.51
C LEU A 53 6.73 5.71 8.72
N ALA A 54 6.78 5.25 7.47
CA ALA A 54 7.93 5.47 6.60
C ALA A 54 8.19 6.97 6.35
N GLU A 55 7.14 7.75 6.12
CA GLU A 55 7.24 9.22 6.00
C GLU A 55 7.75 9.87 7.30
N LEU A 56 7.27 9.42 8.46
CA LEU A 56 7.74 9.90 9.76
C LEU A 56 9.22 9.56 10.04
N LEU A 57 9.71 8.43 9.53
CA LEU A 57 11.11 8.05 9.62
C LEU A 57 11.96 8.91 8.67
N GLN A 58 11.49 9.11 7.44
CA GLN A 58 12.15 9.96 6.44
C GLN A 58 12.30 11.41 6.94
N ALA A 59 11.25 11.98 7.53
CA ALA A 59 11.28 13.33 8.12
C ALA A 59 12.31 13.47 9.27
N ARG A 60 12.72 12.35 9.90
CA ARG A 60 13.76 12.29 10.93
C ARG A 60 15.14 11.93 10.37
N GLY A 61 15.33 12.01 9.06
CA GLY A 61 16.60 11.64 8.40
C GLY A 61 16.89 10.14 8.39
N ARG A 62 15.88 9.30 8.63
CA ARG A 62 15.97 7.84 8.59
C ARG A 62 15.12 7.30 7.44
N PRO A 63 15.55 7.41 6.18
CA PRO A 63 14.76 6.94 5.04
C PRO A 63 14.46 5.44 5.19
N ALA A 64 13.22 5.06 4.87
CA ALA A 64 12.75 3.69 4.87
C ALA A 64 12.11 3.36 3.52
N MET A 65 12.23 2.11 3.09
CA MET A 65 11.46 1.58 1.96
C MET A 65 10.15 0.97 2.45
N LEU A 66 9.14 0.96 1.58
CA LEU A 66 7.89 0.25 1.82
C LEU A 66 7.89 -1.05 1.02
N VAL A 67 7.69 -2.19 1.69
CA VAL A 67 7.48 -3.49 1.05
C VAL A 67 6.07 -3.95 1.38
N LEU A 68 5.29 -4.24 0.34
CA LEU A 68 3.92 -4.74 0.43
C LEU A 68 3.89 -6.15 -0.13
N ASP A 69 3.46 -7.12 0.65
CA ASP A 69 3.38 -8.54 0.26
C ASP A 69 1.92 -8.99 0.23
N ASP A 70 1.42 -9.23 -0.98
CA ASP A 70 0.03 -9.56 -1.33
C ASP A 70 -1.03 -8.68 -0.62
N ALA A 71 -0.69 -7.40 -0.43
CA ALA A 71 -1.57 -6.42 0.15
C ALA A 71 -2.65 -5.98 -0.85
N LEU A 72 -3.76 -5.43 -0.35
CA LEU A 72 -4.87 -4.84 -1.13
C LEU A 72 -5.74 -5.87 -1.86
N THR A 73 -5.66 -7.13 -1.44
CA THR A 73 -6.34 -8.29 -2.05
C THR A 73 -7.86 -8.22 -1.92
N TYR A 74 -8.37 -7.43 -0.97
CA TYR A 74 -9.78 -7.29 -0.63
C TYR A 74 -10.38 -5.91 -0.97
N ALA A 75 -9.67 -5.08 -1.74
CA ALA A 75 -10.19 -3.78 -2.18
C ALA A 75 -11.19 -3.94 -3.33
N ASP A 76 -12.33 -3.22 -3.28
CA ASP A 76 -13.10 -2.99 -4.50
C ASP A 76 -12.31 -2.13 -5.48
N THR A 77 -12.62 -2.24 -6.77
CA THR A 77 -11.89 -1.60 -7.87
C THR A 77 -11.70 -0.10 -7.67
N GLY A 78 -12.71 0.61 -7.13
CA GLY A 78 -12.63 2.05 -6.92
C GLY A 78 -11.64 2.44 -5.82
N ARG A 79 -11.62 1.70 -4.71
CA ARG A 79 -10.62 1.90 -3.64
C ARG A 79 -9.22 1.46 -4.07
N LEU A 80 -9.13 0.40 -4.87
CA LEU A 80 -7.85 -0.10 -5.36
C LEU A 80 -7.13 0.95 -6.22
N HIS A 81 -7.83 1.58 -7.17
CA HIS A 81 -7.23 2.66 -7.98
C HIS A 81 -6.74 3.83 -7.14
N ARG A 82 -7.53 4.27 -6.14
CA ARG A 82 -7.09 5.34 -5.22
C ARG A 82 -5.86 4.94 -4.41
N MET A 83 -5.76 3.66 -4.03
CA MET A 83 -4.56 3.16 -3.38
C MET A 83 -3.35 3.19 -4.33
N PHE A 84 -3.53 2.85 -5.61
CA PHE A 84 -2.46 2.98 -6.60
C PHE A 84 -2.00 4.42 -6.77
N ASP A 85 -2.92 5.38 -6.78
CA ASP A 85 -2.57 6.81 -6.79
C ASP A 85 -1.73 7.19 -5.57
N ILE A 86 -2.13 6.74 -4.38
CA ILE A 86 -1.40 6.97 -3.12
C ILE A 86 0.01 6.35 -3.17
N LEU A 87 0.12 5.10 -3.63
CA LEU A 87 1.40 4.40 -3.74
C LEU A 87 2.33 5.04 -4.79
N THR A 88 1.77 5.50 -5.90
CA THR A 88 2.51 6.20 -6.96
C THR A 88 3.05 7.53 -6.46
N ASP A 89 2.24 8.30 -5.74
CA ASP A 89 2.70 9.54 -5.10
C ASP A 89 3.80 9.25 -4.05
N ALA A 90 3.60 8.25 -3.19
CA ALA A 90 4.61 7.84 -2.22
C ALA A 90 5.93 7.42 -2.88
N ALA A 91 5.88 6.76 -4.04
CA ALA A 91 7.04 6.32 -4.80
C ALA A 91 7.92 7.47 -5.30
N THR A 92 7.40 8.70 -5.35
CA THR A 92 8.21 9.90 -5.66
C THR A 92 9.17 10.29 -4.54
N ARG A 93 8.93 9.80 -3.31
CA ARG A 93 9.69 10.15 -2.10
C ARG A 93 10.45 8.97 -1.48
N MET A 94 9.98 7.74 -1.69
CA MET A 94 10.61 6.53 -1.15
C MET A 94 10.50 5.36 -2.13
N GLN A 95 11.34 4.34 -1.96
CA GLN A 95 11.18 3.12 -2.73
C GLN A 95 10.00 2.30 -2.22
N VAL A 96 9.10 1.93 -3.13
CA VAL A 96 7.96 1.05 -2.85
C VAL A 96 8.12 -0.24 -3.67
N LEU A 97 8.12 -1.38 -2.99
CA LEU A 97 8.11 -2.71 -3.58
C LEU A 97 6.76 -3.36 -3.31
N VAL A 98 6.08 -3.79 -4.37
CA VAL A 98 4.85 -4.57 -4.28
C VAL A 98 5.14 -5.98 -4.78
N LEU A 99 4.93 -6.96 -3.92
CA LEU A 99 5.00 -8.38 -4.22
C LEU A 99 3.56 -8.90 -4.30
N THR A 100 3.21 -9.53 -5.41
CA THR A 100 1.88 -10.10 -5.62
C THR A 100 1.94 -11.23 -6.63
N CYS A 101 1.02 -12.19 -6.48
CA CYS A 101 0.75 -13.22 -7.48
C CYS A 101 -0.36 -12.81 -8.46
N ARG A 102 -0.96 -11.61 -8.28
CA ARG A 102 -2.10 -11.11 -9.05
C ARG A 102 -1.71 -10.01 -10.03
N THR A 103 -0.80 -10.33 -10.96
CA THR A 103 -0.21 -9.36 -11.90
C THR A 103 -1.25 -8.50 -12.62
N GLU A 104 -2.32 -9.11 -13.13
CA GLU A 104 -3.39 -8.42 -13.88
C GLU A 104 -4.09 -7.32 -13.06
N LEU A 105 -4.32 -7.57 -11.77
CA LEU A 105 -4.98 -6.64 -10.85
C LEU A 105 -4.11 -5.40 -10.60
N PHE A 106 -2.79 -5.56 -10.67
CA PHE A 106 -1.80 -4.52 -10.42
C PHE A 106 -1.30 -3.83 -11.69
N THR A 107 -1.70 -4.29 -12.88
CA THR A 107 -1.38 -3.60 -14.15
C THR A 107 -1.69 -2.09 -14.11
N PRO A 108 -2.84 -1.62 -13.56
CA PRO A 108 -3.15 -0.19 -13.49
C PRO A 108 -2.22 0.63 -12.58
N LEU A 109 -1.44 -0.01 -11.68
CA LEU A 109 -0.46 0.69 -10.86
C LEU A 109 0.66 1.32 -11.71
N GLY A 110 0.94 0.77 -12.91
CA GLY A 110 1.96 1.31 -13.81
C GLY A 110 3.39 1.24 -13.27
N ALA A 111 3.63 0.46 -12.20
CA ALA A 111 4.95 0.23 -11.65
C ALA A 111 5.82 -0.62 -12.59
N ARG A 112 7.15 -0.54 -12.44
CA ARG A 112 8.08 -1.41 -13.18
C ARG A 112 7.83 -2.87 -12.81
N PRO A 113 7.39 -3.73 -13.73
CA PRO A 113 7.09 -5.10 -13.40
C PRO A 113 8.38 -5.94 -13.38
N LEU A 114 8.49 -6.78 -12.35
CA LEU A 114 9.58 -7.75 -12.18
C LEU A 114 8.95 -9.13 -11.98
N ALA A 115 9.46 -10.12 -12.68
CA ALA A 115 9.03 -11.51 -12.52
C ALA A 115 10.03 -12.25 -11.62
N ILE A 116 9.52 -13.04 -10.68
CA ILE A 116 10.32 -13.98 -9.88
C ILE A 116 10.01 -15.37 -10.41
N GLU A 117 11.02 -16.01 -11.01
CA GLU A 117 10.93 -17.35 -11.56
C GLU A 117 11.82 -18.31 -10.75
N PRO A 118 11.42 -19.57 -10.56
CA PRO A 118 12.29 -20.57 -9.96
C PRO A 118 13.56 -20.75 -10.78
N VAL A 119 14.72 -20.79 -10.12
CA VAL A 119 15.98 -21.06 -10.80
C VAL A 119 16.01 -22.54 -11.21
N THR A 120 15.90 -22.80 -12.52
CA THR A 120 16.22 -24.10 -13.13
C THR A 120 17.68 -24.07 -13.60
N GLY A 121 18.39 -25.19 -13.52
CA GLY A 121 19.85 -25.26 -13.68
C GLY A 121 20.39 -24.59 -14.96
N GLU A 122 21.56 -23.96 -14.80
CA GLU A 122 22.40 -23.18 -15.74
C GLU A 122 22.12 -21.67 -15.89
N SER A 123 23.06 -20.90 -15.31
CA SER A 123 23.41 -19.50 -15.59
C SER A 123 22.35 -18.43 -15.26
N VAL A 124 22.46 -17.83 -14.08
CA VAL A 124 21.74 -16.58 -13.74
C VAL A 124 22.32 -15.42 -14.56
N THR A 125 21.75 -15.14 -15.72
CA THR A 125 22.01 -13.89 -16.46
C THR A 125 20.90 -12.88 -16.20
N GLY A 126 21.10 -12.05 -15.16
CA GLY A 126 20.46 -10.74 -15.00
C GLY A 126 18.98 -10.71 -14.61
N VAL A 127 18.56 -9.53 -14.14
CA VAL A 127 17.15 -9.21 -13.84
C VAL A 127 16.37 -9.13 -15.16
N SER A 128 15.52 -10.11 -15.43
CA SER A 128 14.59 -10.08 -16.57
C SER A 128 13.42 -9.13 -16.25
N ALA A 129 13.23 -8.10 -17.07
CA ALA A 129 12.04 -7.26 -17.00
C ALA A 129 10.84 -8.09 -17.47
N ALA A 130 9.73 -8.06 -16.73
CA ALA A 130 8.52 -8.74 -17.17
C ALA A 130 8.05 -8.13 -18.51
N ARG A 131 7.66 -8.97 -19.47
CA ARG A 131 7.07 -8.52 -20.74
C ARG A 131 5.79 -7.73 -20.45
N ALA A 132 5.64 -6.57 -21.09
CA ALA A 132 4.38 -5.83 -21.05
C ALA A 132 3.26 -6.67 -21.72
N PRO A 133 2.02 -6.66 -21.19
CA PRO A 133 0.89 -7.28 -21.87
C PRO A 133 0.58 -6.52 -23.17
N GLU A 134 0.22 -7.26 -24.23
CA GLU A 134 -0.18 -6.75 -25.56
C GLU A 134 -1.48 -5.93 -25.53
#